data_AF-A0A420N038-F1
#
_entry.id   AF-A0A420N038-F1
#
_cell.length_a   1.000
_cell.length_b   1.000
_cell.length_c   1.000
_cell.angle_alpha   90.00
_cell.angle_beta   90.00
_cell.angle_gamma   90.00
#
_symmetry.space_group_name_H-M   'P 1'
#
loop_
_entity.id
_entity.type
_entity.pdbx_description
1 polymer ?
#
loop_
_entity_poly.entity_id
_entity_poly.type
_entity_poly.pdbx_seq_one_letter_code
_entity_poly.pdbx_strand_id
1 'polypeptide(L)' 'MSDLKRPEVKPVPKGHRWILFVSGPTASGKTSVAKFIAEKLDLKFVEGDDACSPPT' A
#
# COMPACT_ATOMS: atom_id res chain seq x y z
N MET A 1 -31.75 17.53 8.51
CA MET A 1 -31.44 17.90 7.11
C MET A 1 -30.15 18.70 7.15
N SER A 2 -29.02 18.39 6.50
CA SER A 2 -28.66 17.32 5.56
C SER A 2 -27.15 17.45 5.27
N ASP A 3 -26.26 17.06 6.20
CA ASP A 3 -24.82 17.37 6.04
C ASP A 3 -23.88 16.16 6.08
N LEU A 4 -24.40 14.94 5.96
CA LEU A 4 -23.59 13.80 5.50
C LEU A 4 -23.47 13.87 3.97
N LYS A 5 -22.72 14.87 3.49
CA LYS A 5 -22.22 14.89 2.12
C LYS A 5 -21.26 13.71 1.98
N ARG A 6 -21.74 12.61 1.40
CA ARG A 6 -20.93 11.46 1.02
C ARG A 6 -19.67 12.01 0.34
N PRO A 7 -18.45 11.65 0.77
CA PRO A 7 -17.25 12.11 0.06
C PRO A 7 -17.42 11.70 -1.40
N GLU A 8 -17.49 12.69 -2.28
CA GLU A 8 -17.65 12.50 -3.71
C GLU A 8 -16.43 11.72 -4.19
N VAL A 9 -16.59 10.41 -4.42
CA VAL A 9 -15.54 9.57 -5.00
C VAL A 9 -15.40 10.01 -6.44
N LYS A 10 -14.54 11.01 -6.67
CA LYS A 10 -14.19 11.46 -8.01
C LYS A 10 -13.66 10.24 -8.78
N PRO A 11 -14.13 9.99 -10.01
CA PRO A 11 -13.67 8.86 -10.79
C PRO A 11 -12.16 8.93 -10.96
N VAL A 12 -11.51 7.81 -10.72
CA VAL A 12 -10.05 7.69 -10.82
C VAL A 12 -9.65 7.92 -12.27
N PRO A 13 -8.77 8.89 -12.58
CA PRO A 13 -8.31 9.14 -13.95
C PRO A 13 -7.70 7.88 -14.57
N LYS A 14 -7.90 7.68 -15.88
CA LYS A 14 -7.22 6.59 -16.60
C LYS A 14 -5.69 6.79 -16.48
N GLY A 15 -4.97 5.74 -16.06
CA GLY A 15 -3.52 5.77 -15.84
C GLY A 15 -3.07 6.21 -14.45
N HIS A 16 -3.97 6.35 -13.48
CA HIS A 16 -3.61 6.66 -12.10
C HIS A 16 -2.78 5.54 -11.46
N ARG A 17 -1.69 5.90 -10.78
CA ARG A 17 -0.84 4.97 -10.02
C ARG A 17 -1.12 5.12 -8.54
N TRP A 18 -1.38 4.01 -7.87
CA TRP A 18 -1.62 3.96 -6.43
C TRP A 18 -0.36 3.58 -5.68
N ILE A 19 -0.12 4.21 -4.53
CA ILE A 19 0.94 3.82 -3.60
C ILE A 19 0.25 3.33 -2.33
N LEU A 20 0.53 2.09 -1.94
CA LEU A 20 -0.02 1.47 -0.74
C LEU A 20 1.08 1.36 0.33
N PHE A 21 0.82 1.95 1.50
CA PHE A 21 1.68 1.80 2.67
C PHE A 21 1.03 0.82 3.64
N VAL A 22 1.70 -0.31 3.91
CA VAL A 22 1.26 -1.30 4.90
C VAL A 22 2.12 -1.13 6.16
N SER A 23 1.52 -0.63 7.25
CA SER A 23 2.22 -0.32 8.51
C SER A 23 1.61 -1.06 9.70
N GLY A 24 2.39 -1.23 10.78
CA GLY A 24 1.97 -1.94 11.98
C GLY A 24 3.11 -2.72 12.68
N PRO A 25 2.83 -3.36 13.83
CA PRO A 25 3.84 -4.02 14.67
C PRO A 25 4.64 -5.12 13.95
N THR A 26 5.89 -5.34 14.32
CA THR A 26 6.70 -6.44 13.77
C THR A 26 5.99 -7.79 13.94
N ALA A 27 6.16 -8.70 12.97
CA ALA A 27 5.51 -10.01 12.92
C ALA A 27 3.97 -10.02 12.76
N SER A 28 3.32 -8.88 12.50
CA SER A 28 1.87 -8.83 12.22
C SER A 28 1.45 -9.26 10.81
N GLY A 29 2.37 -9.81 9.99
CA GLY A 29 2.07 -10.32 8.65
C GLY A 29 1.96 -9.27 7.52
N LYS A 30 2.41 -8.04 7.75
CA LYS A 30 2.36 -6.93 6.77
C LYS A 30 3.02 -7.28 5.44
N THR A 31 4.24 -7.81 5.50
CA THR A 31 4.99 -8.29 4.33
C THR A 31 4.19 -9.34 3.57
N SER A 32 3.60 -10.31 4.26
CA SER A 32 2.80 -11.37 3.62
C SER A 32 1.58 -10.81 2.89
N VAL A 33 0.87 -9.86 3.51
CA VAL A 33 -0.29 -9.20 2.88
C VAL A 33 0.13 -8.36 1.68
N ALA A 34 1.21 -7.59 1.82
CA ALA A 34 1.69 -6.74 0.73
C ALA A 34 2.20 -7.56 -0.48
N LYS A 35 2.90 -8.68 -0.23
CA LYS A 35 3.30 -9.64 -1.28
C LYS A 35 2.09 -10.26 -1.97
N PHE A 36 1.10 -10.71 -1.20
CA PHE A 36 -0.15 -11.27 -1.75
C PHE A 36 -0.89 -10.28 -2.65
N ILE A 37 -1.01 -9.02 -2.22
CA ILE A 37 -1.66 -7.96 -3.01
C ILE A 37 -0.86 -7.66 -4.29
N ALA A 38 0.47 -7.57 -4.17
CA ALA A 38 1.33 -7.30 -5.31
C ALA A 38 1.26 -8.40 -6.38
N GLU A 39 1.29 -9.67 -5.98
CA GLU A 39 1.12 -10.81 -6.89
C GLU A 39 -0.25 -10.82 -7.57
N LYS A 40 -1.32 -10.51 -6.83
CA LYS A 40 -2.69 -10.55 -7.37
C LYS A 40 -2.99 -9.40 -8.34
N LEU A 41 -2.33 -8.27 -8.19
CA LEU A 41 -2.58 -7.06 -8.96
C LEU A 41 -1.45 -6.73 -9.95
N ASP A 42 -0.45 -7.62 -10.08
CA ASP A 42 0.77 -7.40 -10.88
C ASP A 42 1.45 -6.07 -10.56
N LEU A 43 1.54 -5.75 -9.26
CA LEU A 43 2.13 -4.50 -8.77
C LEU A 43 3.58 -4.70 -8.36
N LYS A 44 4.38 -3.64 -8.50
CA LYS A 44 5.75 -3.62 -7.98
C LYS A 44 5.71 -3.57 -6.45
N PHE A 45 6.19 -4.62 -5.79
CA PHE A 45 6.42 -4.66 -4.36
C PHE A 45 7.78 -4.04 -4.00
N VAL A 46 7.84 -3.24 -2.95
CA VAL A 46 9.07 -2.65 -2.40
C VAL A 46 9.06 -2.89 -0.89
N GLU A 47 10.05 -3.60 -0.38
CA GLU A 47 10.22 -3.86 1.07
C GLU A 47 11.15 -2.78 1.66
N GLY A 48 10.81 -2.24 2.82
CA GLY A 48 11.48 -1.06 3.40
C GLY A 48 12.75 -1.36 4.22
N ASP A 49 12.97 -2.64 4.58
CA ASP A 49 13.97 -3.03 5.57
C ASP A 49 15.35 -3.40 4.99
N ASP A 50 15.51 -3.44 3.66
CA ASP A 50 16.79 -3.76 2.99
C ASP A 50 17.84 -2.64 3.07
N ALA A 51 17.54 -1.51 3.72
CA ALA A 51 18.41 -0.33 3.76
C ALA A 51 19.40 -0.29 4.96
N CYS A 52 19.47 -1.33 5.79
CA CYS A 52 20.33 -1.32 6.98
C CYS A 52 21.20 -2.58 7.09
N SER A 53 22.27 -2.63 6.30
CA SER A 53 23.50 -3.30 6.75
C SER A 53 24.68 -2.36 6.51
N PRO A 54 25.41 -1.96 7.57
CA PRO A 54 26.72 -1.34 7.36
C PRO A 54 27.66 -2.37 6.71
N PRO A 55 28.51 -1.97 5.75
CA PRO A 55 29.54 -2.85 5.22
C PRO A 55 30.53 -3.23 6.35
N THR A 56 30.76 -4.53 6.52
CA THR A 56 31.77 -5.10 7.43
C THR A 56 33.19 -4.90 6.90
#